data_AF-S8FTR0-F1
#
_entry.id   AF-S8FTR0-F1
#
_cell.length_a   1.000
_cell.length_b   1.000
_cell.length_c   1.000
_cell.angle_alpha   90.00
_cell.angle_beta   90.00
_cell.angle_gamma   90.00
#
_symmetry.space_group_name_H-M   'P 1'
#
loop_
_entity.id
_entity.type
_entity.pdbx_description
1 polymer ?
#
loop_
_entity_poly.entity_id
_entity_poly.type
_entity_poly.pdbx_seq_one_letter_code
_entity_poly.pdbx_strand_id
1 'polypeptide(L)'
;LRWATGMENIDGLLKEAHFYENELKELQGTVVPKFYGFFVGKVGDVDIGCTLVEWCGGVPHVDLWERNAQKILATARMHNKLVCHGRLGNDRHFVVSSKDNRMHIINFTHASIHKCSGGTPLLLNPDDSEDTPMRCSRCPELALVEETYG
;
A
#
# COMPACT_ATOMS: atom_id res chain seq x y z
N LEU A 1 2.94 -1.07 -15.02
CA LEU A 1 4.22 -1.79 -15.26
C LEU A 1 5.32 -1.05 -14.52
N ARG A 2 6.10 -1.76 -13.70
CA ARG A 2 7.33 -1.24 -13.10
C ARG A 2 8.45 -2.20 -13.43
N TRP A 3 9.60 -1.67 -13.84
CA TRP A 3 10.75 -2.50 -14.21
C TRP A 3 12.02 -1.97 -13.58
N ALA A 4 13.01 -2.83 -13.48
CA ALA A 4 14.31 -2.53 -12.91
C ALA A 4 15.41 -3.28 -13.67
N THR A 5 16.62 -2.72 -13.63
CA THR A 5 17.85 -3.34 -14.11
C THR A 5 18.86 -3.47 -12.97
N GLY A 6 19.75 -4.44 -13.12
CA GLY A 6 20.75 -4.77 -12.10
C GLY A 6 20.14 -5.61 -10.97
N MET A 7 20.92 -6.59 -10.49
CA MET A 7 20.44 -7.62 -9.55
C MET A 7 19.82 -7.04 -8.28
N GLU A 8 20.44 -6.03 -7.66
CA GLU A 8 19.91 -5.42 -6.42
C GLU A 8 18.50 -4.84 -6.58
N ASN A 9 18.23 -4.16 -7.70
CA ASN A 9 16.92 -3.57 -7.94
C ASN A 9 15.88 -4.63 -8.33
N ILE A 10 16.32 -5.68 -9.04
CA ILE A 10 15.49 -6.84 -9.38
C ILE A 10 15.08 -7.58 -8.11
N ASP A 11 15.99 -7.78 -7.16
CA ASP A 11 15.71 -8.40 -5.86
C ASP A 11 14.68 -7.57 -5.06
N GLY A 12 14.76 -6.25 -5.15
CA GLY A 12 13.75 -5.35 -4.58
C GLY A 12 12.36 -5.58 -5.17
N LEU A 13 12.25 -5.75 -6.49
CA LEU A 13 10.98 -6.07 -7.15
C LEU A 13 10.48 -7.48 -6.85
N LEU A 14 11.38 -8.46 -6.72
CA LEU A 14 11.03 -9.83 -6.32
C LEU A 14 10.48 -9.86 -4.90
N LYS A 15 11.10 -9.13 -3.97
CA LYS A 15 10.60 -8.96 -2.61
C LYS A 15 9.19 -8.34 -2.61
N GLU A 16 8.97 -7.29 -3.39
CA GLU A 16 7.64 -6.69 -3.55
C GLU A 16 6.62 -7.68 -4.13
N ALA A 17 7.00 -8.47 -5.13
CA ALA A 17 6.16 -9.51 -5.73
C ALA A 17 5.70 -10.55 -4.69
N HIS A 18 6.59 -10.97 -3.78
CA HIS A 18 6.23 -11.89 -2.71
C HIS A 18 5.15 -11.34 -1.78
N PHE A 19 5.15 -10.04 -1.47
CA PHE A 19 4.05 -9.45 -0.69
C PHE A 19 2.72 -9.51 -1.45
N TYR A 20 2.72 -9.23 -2.76
CA TYR A 20 1.51 -9.34 -3.59
C TYR A 20 0.95 -10.76 -3.64
N GLU A 21 1.82 -11.77 -3.75
CA GLU A 21 1.45 -13.19 -3.84
C GLU A 21 0.94 -13.76 -2.51
N ASN A 22 1.39 -13.21 -1.39
CA ASN A 22 1.13 -13.71 -0.04
C ASN A 22 0.24 -12.74 0.76
N GLU A 23 0.84 -11.86 1.57
CA GLU A 23 0.13 -11.08 2.59
C GLU A 23 -0.91 -10.11 2.01
N LEU A 24 -0.68 -9.61 0.80
CA LEU A 24 -1.56 -8.65 0.13
C LEU A 24 -2.59 -9.31 -0.79
N LYS A 25 -2.59 -10.64 -0.93
CA LYS A 25 -3.44 -11.35 -1.89
C LYS A 25 -4.93 -11.02 -1.74
N GLU A 26 -5.42 -10.95 -0.50
CA GLU A 26 -6.82 -10.61 -0.21
C GLU A 26 -7.14 -9.12 -0.34
N LEU A 27 -6.12 -8.27 -0.42
CA LEU A 27 -6.25 -6.82 -0.55
C LEU A 27 -6.23 -6.34 -2.02
N GLN A 28 -5.93 -7.25 -2.95
CA GLN A 28 -5.82 -6.93 -4.36
C GLN A 28 -7.15 -6.46 -4.98
N GLY A 29 -7.09 -5.35 -5.70
CA GLY A 29 -8.24 -4.67 -6.31
C GLY A 29 -9.11 -3.89 -5.31
N THR A 30 -8.66 -3.72 -4.06
CA THR A 30 -9.39 -2.92 -3.06
C THR A 30 -8.50 -1.95 -2.30
N VAL A 31 -7.33 -2.40 -1.84
CA VAL A 31 -6.36 -1.59 -1.07
C VAL A 31 -5.01 -1.55 -1.79
N VAL A 32 -4.72 -2.56 -2.60
CA VAL A 32 -3.56 -2.58 -3.49
C VAL A 32 -4.04 -2.96 -4.89
N PRO A 33 -3.33 -2.63 -5.97
CA PRO A 33 -3.72 -3.03 -7.31
C PRO A 33 -3.69 -4.55 -7.47
N LYS A 34 -4.44 -5.09 -8.44
CA LYS A 34 -4.28 -6.51 -8.80
C LYS A 34 -2.87 -6.78 -9.32
N PHE A 35 -2.27 -7.87 -8.87
CA PHE A 35 -0.96 -8.34 -9.29
C PHE A 35 -1.12 -9.45 -10.32
N TYR A 36 -0.44 -9.28 -11.46
CA TYR A 36 -0.50 -10.22 -12.57
C TYR A 36 0.76 -11.08 -12.68
N GLY A 37 1.83 -10.71 -12.00
CA GLY A 37 3.06 -11.50 -11.96
C GLY A 37 4.33 -10.65 -11.93
N PHE A 38 5.41 -11.32 -11.59
CA PHE A 38 6.77 -10.82 -11.71
C PHE A 38 7.51 -11.64 -12.78
N PHE A 39 8.18 -10.94 -13.68
CA PHE A 39 8.84 -11.53 -14.84
C PHE A 39 10.28 -11.08 -14.87
N VAL A 40 11.18 -12.01 -15.16
CA VAL A 40 12.60 -11.73 -15.36
C VAL A 40 13.00 -12.12 -16.77
N GLY A 41 13.86 -11.32 -17.38
CA GLY A 41 14.39 -11.58 -18.71
C GLY A 41 15.71 -10.86 -18.94
N LYS A 42 16.26 -11.01 -20.14
CA LYS A 42 17.48 -10.34 -20.58
C LYS A 42 17.23 -9.57 -21.87
N VAL A 43 17.79 -8.37 -21.96
CA VAL A 43 17.86 -7.58 -23.19
C VAL A 43 19.34 -7.30 -23.47
N GLY A 44 19.91 -8.01 -24.45
CA GLY A 44 21.37 -8.11 -24.58
C GLY A 44 21.96 -8.79 -23.34
N ASP A 45 22.98 -8.17 -22.76
CA ASP A 45 23.66 -8.65 -21.54
C ASP A 45 23.07 -8.06 -20.23
N VAL A 46 21.96 -7.33 -20.32
CA VAL A 46 21.34 -6.66 -19.17
C VAL A 46 20.16 -7.49 -18.66
N ASP A 47 20.24 -7.90 -17.39
CA ASP A 47 19.10 -8.48 -16.67
C ASP A 47 18.04 -7.42 -16.36
N ILE A 48 16.78 -7.77 -16.61
CA ILE A 48 15.60 -6.94 -16.38
C ILE A 48 14.58 -7.74 -15.57
N GLY A 49 14.06 -7.12 -14.51
CA GLY A 49 12.91 -7.60 -13.75
C GLY A 49 11.72 -6.65 -13.94
N CYS A 50 10.51 -7.21 -14.05
CA CYS A 50 9.28 -6.48 -14.32
C CYS A 50 8.14 -6.97 -13.42
N THR A 51 7.53 -6.04 -12.68
CA THR A 51 6.29 -6.27 -11.92
C THR A 51 5.11 -5.76 -12.75
N LEU A 52 4.15 -6.65 -13.01
CA LEU A 52 2.92 -6.32 -13.70
C LEU A 52 1.77 -6.25 -12.70
N VAL A 53 1.17 -5.06 -12.61
CA VAL A 53 0.02 -4.77 -11.76
C VAL A 53 -1.06 -4.02 -12.55
N GLU A 54 -2.26 -4.00 -12.01
CA GLU A 54 -3.40 -3.22 -12.50
C GLU A 54 -3.03 -1.75 -12.71
N TRP A 55 -3.48 -1.23 -13.85
CA TRP A 55 -3.32 0.18 -14.18
C TRP A 55 -4.12 1.04 -13.21
N CYS A 56 -3.43 1.97 -12.55
CA CYS A 56 -4.00 2.94 -11.62
C CYS A 56 -3.80 4.33 -12.20
N GLY A 57 -4.82 4.82 -12.89
CA GLY A 57 -4.86 6.15 -13.50
C GLY A 57 -6.20 6.84 -13.29
N GLY A 58 -6.86 6.53 -12.16
CA GLY A 58 -8.09 7.19 -11.75
C GLY A 58 -7.86 8.62 -11.29
N VAL A 59 -8.96 9.31 -11.01
CA VAL A 59 -8.93 10.70 -10.56
C VAL A 59 -9.09 10.73 -9.05
N PRO A 60 -8.14 11.33 -8.29
CA PRO A 60 -8.28 11.44 -6.85
C PRO A 60 -9.51 12.25 -6.48
N HIS A 61 -10.08 11.94 -5.31
CA HIS A 61 -11.19 12.71 -4.78
C HIS A 61 -10.80 14.20 -4.65
N VAL A 62 -11.70 15.09 -5.07
CA VAL A 62 -11.45 16.54 -5.10
C VAL A 62 -11.38 17.14 -3.71
N ASP A 63 -12.16 16.60 -2.78
CA ASP A 63 -12.06 16.94 -1.37
C ASP A 63 -10.84 16.26 -0.74
N LEU A 64 -9.97 17.09 -0.16
CA LEU A 64 -8.73 16.67 0.48
C LEU A 64 -8.98 15.80 1.70
N TRP A 65 -10.05 16.07 2.45
CA TRP A 65 -10.42 15.31 3.63
C TRP A 65 -10.76 13.87 3.25
N GLU A 66 -11.70 13.68 2.32
CA GLU A 66 -12.07 12.34 1.83
C GLU A 66 -10.86 11.60 1.20
N ARG A 67 -10.02 12.32 0.44
CA ARG A 67 -8.81 11.72 -0.15
C ARG A 67 -7.85 11.21 0.92
N ASN A 68 -7.66 11.97 2.00
CA ASN A 68 -6.79 11.58 3.09
C ASN A 68 -7.40 10.45 3.93
N ALA A 69 -8.71 10.50 4.18
CA ALA A 69 -9.46 9.42 4.83
C ALA A 69 -9.24 8.08 4.13
N GLN A 70 -9.26 8.06 2.79
CA GLN A 70 -8.99 6.86 2.01
C GLN A 70 -7.55 6.34 2.18
N LYS A 71 -6.54 7.22 2.32
CA LYS A 71 -5.15 6.81 2.59
C LYS A 71 -5.01 6.14 3.95
N ILE A 72 -5.61 6.73 4.98
CA ILE A 72 -5.57 6.20 6.35
C ILE A 72 -6.28 4.85 6.38
N LEU A 73 -7.47 4.74 5.75
CA LEU A 73 -8.22 3.50 5.68
C LEU A 73 -7.50 2.39 4.91
N ALA A 74 -6.88 2.71 3.78
CA ALA A 74 -6.06 1.77 3.03
C ALA A 74 -4.88 1.26 3.87
N THR A 75 -4.21 2.17 4.57
CA THR A 75 -3.08 1.85 5.45
C THR A 75 -3.52 0.93 6.60
N ALA A 76 -4.61 1.27 7.28
CA ALA A 76 -5.19 0.45 8.34
C ALA A 76 -5.49 -0.99 7.89
N ARG A 77 -6.14 -1.15 6.73
CA ARG A 77 -6.47 -2.46 6.15
C ARG A 77 -5.23 -3.28 5.80
N MET A 78 -4.18 -2.65 5.29
CA MET A 78 -2.88 -3.28 5.06
C MET A 78 -2.24 -3.75 6.37
N HIS A 79 -2.27 -2.92 7.41
CA HIS A 79 -1.72 -3.26 8.73
C HIS A 79 -2.49 -4.41 9.41
N ASN A 80 -3.78 -4.58 9.14
CA ASN A 80 -4.55 -5.75 9.57
C ASN A 80 -4.06 -7.07 8.93
N LYS A 81 -3.24 -7.00 7.86
CA LYS A 81 -2.52 -8.14 7.29
C LYS A 81 -1.08 -8.26 7.80
N LEU A 82 -0.75 -7.55 8.87
CA LEU A 82 0.58 -7.51 9.49
C LEU A 82 1.67 -6.96 8.56
N VAL A 83 1.29 -6.18 7.55
CA VAL A 83 2.23 -5.55 6.61
C VAL A 83 2.48 -4.09 7.02
N CYS A 84 3.75 -3.74 7.19
CA CYS A 84 4.23 -2.36 7.24
C CYS A 84 4.87 -2.05 5.89
N HIS A 85 4.51 -0.93 5.26
CA HIS A 85 5.07 -0.52 3.97
C HIS A 85 6.43 0.19 4.13
N GLY A 86 6.61 0.96 5.20
CA GLY A 86 7.84 1.64 5.61
C GLY A 86 8.10 3.00 4.94
N ARG A 87 7.19 3.51 4.09
CA ARG A 87 7.41 4.74 3.29
C ARG A 87 6.15 5.59 3.03
N LEU A 88 5.04 5.35 3.75
CA LEU A 88 3.76 6.01 3.47
C LEU A 88 3.68 7.51 3.86
N GLY A 89 4.72 8.08 4.46
CA GLY A 89 4.86 9.55 4.58
C GLY A 89 5.05 10.26 3.23
N ASN A 90 5.22 9.52 2.13
CA ASN A 90 5.35 10.08 0.78
C ASN A 90 4.12 9.72 -0.08
N ASP A 91 3.44 10.76 -0.58
CA ASP A 91 2.19 10.62 -1.31
C ASP A 91 2.31 9.80 -2.62
N ARG A 92 3.51 9.66 -3.17
CA ARG A 92 3.78 8.89 -4.40
C ARG A 92 3.50 7.37 -4.26
N HIS A 93 3.33 6.89 -3.03
CA HIS A 93 2.96 5.50 -2.76
C HIS A 93 1.44 5.26 -2.81
N PHE A 94 0.66 6.33 -2.96
CA PHE A 94 -0.78 6.27 -3.09
C PHE A 94 -1.16 6.59 -4.53
N VAL A 95 -1.93 5.69 -5.15
CA VAL A 95 -2.45 5.85 -6.51
C VAL A 95 -3.94 5.53 -6.53
N VAL A 96 -4.64 6.05 -7.53
CA VAL A 96 -6.09 5.88 -7.61
C VAL A 96 -6.42 4.86 -8.68
N SER A 97 -7.22 3.86 -8.31
CA SER A 97 -7.77 2.87 -9.21
C SER A 97 -8.53 3.54 -10.35
N SER A 98 -8.24 3.17 -11.60
CA SER A 98 -8.97 3.72 -12.75
C SER A 98 -10.39 3.16 -12.91
N LYS A 99 -10.78 2.17 -12.11
CA LYS A 99 -12.07 1.49 -12.23
C LYS A 99 -13.14 2.09 -11.33
N ASP A 100 -12.77 2.43 -10.10
CA ASP A 100 -13.68 2.81 -9.02
C ASP A 100 -13.19 4.02 -8.21
N ASN A 101 -12.10 4.66 -8.65
CA ASN A 101 -11.48 5.81 -8.00
C ASN A 101 -11.10 5.59 -6.52
N ARG A 102 -10.91 4.33 -6.10
CA ARG A 102 -10.43 4.00 -4.75
C ARG A 102 -8.92 4.15 -4.64
N MET A 103 -8.47 4.51 -3.44
CA MET A 103 -7.06 4.60 -3.11
C MET A 103 -6.41 3.22 -3.02
N HIS A 104 -5.30 3.07 -3.74
CA HIS A 104 -4.42 1.90 -3.72
C HIS A 104 -3.03 2.28 -3.24
N ILE A 105 -2.41 1.39 -2.47
CA ILE A 105 -1.02 1.50 -2.02
C ILE A 105 -0.12 0.71 -2.99
N ILE A 106 1.02 1.28 -3.37
CA ILE A 106 2.01 0.69 -4.29
C ILE A 106 3.46 0.86 -3.82
N ASN A 107 4.37 0.05 -4.40
CA ASN A 107 5.82 0.06 -4.19
C ASN A 107 6.29 -0.55 -2.85
N PHE A 108 5.96 -1.83 -2.64
CA PHE A 108 6.27 -2.60 -1.43
C PHE A 108 7.73 -3.07 -1.28
N THR A 109 8.67 -2.54 -2.05
CA THR A 109 10.12 -2.85 -1.91
C THR A 109 10.66 -2.73 -0.48
N HIS A 110 10.14 -1.76 0.29
CA HIS A 110 10.53 -1.50 1.67
C HIS A 110 9.64 -2.20 2.70
N ALA A 111 8.65 -2.96 2.25
CA ALA A 111 7.69 -3.58 3.14
C ALA A 111 8.33 -4.66 4.01
N SER A 112 7.72 -4.87 5.17
CA SER A 112 8.11 -5.87 6.16
C SER A 112 6.88 -6.39 6.89
N ILE A 113 6.93 -7.66 7.29
CA ILE A 113 5.93 -8.22 8.19
C ILE A 113 6.24 -7.71 9.60
N HIS A 114 5.23 -7.18 10.29
CA HIS A 114 5.36 -6.72 11.66
C HIS A 114 4.09 -6.99 12.46
N LYS A 115 4.23 -7.17 13.77
CA LYS A 115 3.08 -7.32 14.67
C LYS A 115 2.63 -5.95 15.12
N CYS A 116 1.48 -5.51 14.63
CA CYS A 116 0.76 -4.37 15.16
C CYS A 116 -0.61 -4.83 15.65
N SER A 117 -1.18 -4.12 16.62
CA SER A 117 -2.58 -4.33 17.04
C SER A 117 -3.60 -3.97 15.95
N GLY A 118 -3.13 -3.53 14.77
CA GLY A 118 -3.92 -2.76 13.83
C GLY A 118 -4.28 -1.39 14.40
N GLY A 119 -4.97 -0.61 13.57
CA GLY A 119 -5.70 0.58 14.00
C GLY A 119 -6.90 0.73 13.07
N THR A 120 -8.11 0.82 13.61
CA THR A 120 -9.24 1.32 12.83
C THR A 120 -9.12 2.84 12.81
N PRO A 121 -9.15 3.50 11.64
CA PRO A 121 -9.13 4.95 11.58
C PRO A 121 -10.28 5.53 12.40
N LEU A 122 -10.05 6.61 13.15
CA LEU A 122 -11.07 7.31 13.95
C LEU A 122 -12.11 8.06 13.10
N LEU A 123 -12.34 7.65 11.86
CA LEU A 123 -13.14 8.34 10.85
C LEU A 123 -14.61 7.90 10.84
N LEU A 124 -15.06 7.18 11.87
CA LEU A 124 -16.48 6.93 12.13
C LEU A 124 -16.87 7.78 13.35
N ASN A 125 -17.93 8.58 13.17
CA ASN A 125 -18.49 9.58 14.09
C ASN A 125 -18.15 9.39 15.59
N PRO A 126 -17.70 10.43 16.31
CA PRO A 126 -17.36 10.35 17.73
C PRO A 126 -18.56 10.14 18.68
N ASP A 127 -19.80 10.12 18.16
CA ASP A 127 -21.01 10.07 18.97
C ASP A 127 -21.64 8.68 19.12
N ASP A 128 -21.12 7.64 18.47
CA ASP A 128 -21.66 6.28 18.61
C ASP A 128 -20.57 5.24 18.90
N SER A 129 -20.74 4.57 20.05
CA SER A 129 -20.09 3.34 20.55
C SER A 129 -18.88 3.49 21.47
N GLU A 130 -18.96 2.76 22.59
CA GLU A 130 -17.88 2.46 23.56
C GLU A 130 -16.68 1.70 22.94
N ASP A 131 -16.64 1.54 21.62
CA ASP A 131 -15.60 0.84 20.86
C ASP A 131 -14.68 1.85 20.15
N THR A 132 -14.13 2.83 20.88
CA THR A 132 -13.11 3.72 20.32
C THR A 132 -11.91 2.88 19.88
N PRO A 133 -11.60 2.80 18.57
CA PRO A 133 -10.54 1.92 18.13
C PRO A 133 -9.20 2.38 18.66
N MET A 134 -8.47 1.43 19.23
CA MET A 134 -7.18 1.68 19.86
C MET A 134 -6.22 2.27 18.82
N ARG A 135 -5.79 3.53 19.00
CA ARG A 135 -4.66 4.09 18.25
C ARG A 135 -3.49 3.10 18.39
N CYS A 136 -2.92 2.67 17.27
CA CYS A 136 -1.71 1.85 17.31
C CYS A 136 -0.53 2.71 17.76
N SER A 137 -0.42 2.98 19.05
CA SER A 137 0.63 3.80 19.67
C SER A 137 2.03 3.20 19.54
N ARG A 138 2.14 1.97 19.02
CA ARG A 138 3.39 1.24 18.85
C ARG A 138 3.84 1.09 17.39
N CYS A 139 3.03 1.48 16.40
CA CYS A 139 3.44 1.42 15.01
C CYS A 139 3.87 2.81 14.50
N PRO A 140 5.17 3.00 14.19
CA PRO A 140 5.65 4.27 13.66
C PRO A 140 4.99 4.67 12.34
N GLU A 141 4.66 3.71 11.46
CA GLU A 141 4.03 4.02 10.18
C GLU A 141 2.59 4.49 10.35
N LEU A 142 1.78 3.84 11.19
CA LEU A 142 0.40 4.29 11.44
C LEU A 142 0.38 5.66 12.12
N ALA A 143 1.28 5.91 13.07
CA ALA A 143 1.41 7.22 13.69
C ALA A 143 1.79 8.32 12.68
N LEU A 144 2.77 8.03 11.81
CA LEU A 144 3.19 8.95 10.76
C LEU A 144 2.06 9.25 9.76
N VAL A 145 1.30 8.24 9.34
CA VAL A 145 0.18 8.41 8.39
C VAL A 145 -0.94 9.23 9.02
N GLU A 146 -1.27 8.99 10.29
CA GLU A 146 -2.24 9.81 11.03
C GLU A 146 -1.76 11.26 11.16
N GLU A 147 -0.49 11.50 11.51
CA GLU A 147 0.07 12.85 11.62
C GLU A 147 0.10 13.58 10.26
N THR A 148 0.33 12.85 9.17
CA THR A 148 0.50 13.44 7.84
C THR A 148 -0.84 13.71 7.14
N TYR A 149 -1.85 12.85 7.37
CA TYR A 149 -3.09 12.88 6.60
C TYR A 149 -4.36 13.00 7.46
N GLY A 150 -4.30 12.78 8.78
CA GLY A 150 -5.44 12.87 9.70
C GLY A 150 -5.89 14.28 10.02
#